data_AF-A0A917C6L3-F1
#
_entry.id   AF-A0A917C6L3-F1
#
_cell.length_a   1.000
_cell.length_b   1.000
_cell.length_c   1.000
_cell.angle_alpha   90.00
_cell.angle_beta   90.00
_cell.angle_gamma   90.00
#
_symmetry.space_group_name_H-M   'P 1'
#
loop_
_entity.id
_entity.type
_entity.pdbx_description
1 polymer ?
#
loop_
_entity_poly.entity_id
_entity_poly.type
_entity_poly.pdbx_seq_one_letter_code
_entity_poly.pdbx_strand_id
1 'polypeptide(L)'
;MANTNELLAVVGQQLQMTEQQGAALRMMFEGLGSIRAEIIEHKEDVQMMLQEVRDSVTLTDAECYQVQQAVKLKTAELTKHRFKESDLKFNEMVGKYRRLIWSKLKQRFEVAKYSHVRRIDFADAIEFIQFFQPEDYI
;
A
#
# COMPACT_ATOMS: atom_id res chain seq x y z
N MET A 1 -28.46 -69.18 24.28
CA MET A 1 -28.66 -67.76 24.62
C MET A 1 -27.33 -67.05 24.97
N ALA A 2 -26.23 -67.32 24.25
CA ALA A 2 -24.92 -66.68 24.50
C ALA A 2 -24.65 -65.48 23.55
N ASN A 3 -25.29 -65.46 22.39
CA ASN A 3 -24.97 -64.56 21.27
C ASN A 3 -25.48 -63.11 21.47
N THR A 4 -26.54 -62.93 22.27
CA THR A 4 -27.18 -61.61 22.45
C THR A 4 -26.39 -60.70 23.40
N ASN A 5 -25.76 -61.26 24.44
CA ASN A 5 -24.98 -60.48 25.40
C ASN A 5 -23.64 -60.02 24.81
N GLU A 6 -22.99 -60.86 24.00
CA GLU A 6 -21.77 -60.48 23.27
C GLU A 6 -22.07 -59.39 22.23
N LEU A 7 -23.18 -59.50 21.50
CA LEU A 7 -23.62 -58.48 20.56
C LEU A 7 -23.89 -57.14 21.26
N LEU A 8 -24.58 -57.15 22.41
CA LEU A 8 -24.85 -55.94 23.19
C LEU A 8 -23.57 -55.31 23.74
N ALA A 9 -22.57 -56.10 24.14
CA ALA A 9 -21.28 -55.59 24.61
C ALA A 9 -20.50 -54.90 23.47
N VAL A 10 -20.46 -55.51 22.28
CA VAL A 10 -19.81 -54.92 21.09
C VAL A 10 -20.50 -53.64 20.67
N VAL A 11 -21.84 -53.61 20.65
CA VAL A 11 -22.63 -52.40 20.32
C VAL A 11 -22.39 -51.30 21.36
N GLY A 12 -22.36 -51.64 22.65
CA GLY A 12 -22.06 -50.68 23.72
C GLY A 12 -20.66 -50.06 23.61
N GLN A 13 -19.66 -50.87 23.25
CA GLN A 13 -18.29 -50.39 23.03
C GLN A 13 -18.17 -49.51 21.79
N GLN A 14 -18.89 -49.83 20.71
CA GLN A 14 -18.98 -48.97 19.53
C GLN A 14 -19.64 -47.63 19.86
N LEU A 15 -20.73 -47.63 20.63
CA LEU A 15 -21.41 -46.39 21.05
C LEU A 15 -20.48 -45.49 21.87
N GLN A 16 -19.74 -46.03 22.85
CA GLN A 16 -18.74 -45.25 23.61
C GLN A 16 -17.65 -44.66 22.71
N MET A 17 -17.14 -45.45 21.76
CA MET A 17 -16.13 -44.99 20.81
C MET A 17 -16.66 -43.89 19.89
N THR A 18 -17.91 -44.00 19.43
CA THR A 18 -18.58 -42.95 18.64
C THR A 18 -18.82 -41.68 19.45
N GLU A 19 -19.18 -41.79 20.74
CA GLU A 19 -19.32 -40.63 21.63
C GLU A 19 -17.98 -39.91 21.84
N GLN A 20 -16.89 -40.65 22.06
CA GLN A 20 -15.55 -40.07 22.19
C GLN A 20 -15.09 -39.36 20.91
N GLN A 21 -15.35 -39.96 19.75
CA GLN A 21 -15.08 -39.32 18.45
C GLN A 21 -15.93 -38.05 18.27
N GLY A 22 -17.20 -38.09 18.67
CA GLY A 22 -18.09 -36.92 18.65
C GLY A 22 -17.60 -35.79 19.54
N ALA A 23 -17.09 -36.10 20.74
CA ALA A 23 -16.50 -35.12 21.64
C ALA A 23 -15.22 -34.50 21.06
N ALA A 24 -14.34 -35.31 20.46
CA ALA A 24 -13.13 -34.83 19.79
C ALA A 24 -13.45 -33.90 18.61
N LEU A 25 -14.47 -34.25 17.80
CA LEU A 25 -14.93 -33.41 16.69
C LEU A 25 -15.49 -32.06 17.16
N ARG A 26 -16.22 -32.03 18.28
CA ARG A 26 -16.71 -30.77 18.87
C ARG A 26 -15.56 -29.88 19.33
N MET A 27 -14.58 -30.43 20.04
CA MET A 27 -13.40 -29.67 20.46
C MET A 27 -12.60 -29.13 19.27
N MET A 28 -12.46 -29.91 18.19
CA MET A 28 -11.84 -29.43 16.95
C MET A 28 -12.65 -28.31 16.31
N PHE A 29 -13.97 -28.42 16.27
CA PHE A 29 -14.84 -27.39 15.70
C PHE A 29 -14.79 -26.08 16.49
N GLU A 30 -14.78 -26.16 17.82
CA GLU A 30 -14.59 -25.01 18.71
C GLU A 30 -13.22 -24.36 18.51
N GLY A 31 -12.15 -25.16 18.41
CA GLY A 31 -10.81 -24.66 18.12
C GLY A 31 -10.68 -24.02 16.73
N LEU A 32 -11.36 -24.53 15.72
CA LEU A 32 -11.43 -23.88 14.40
C LEU A 32 -12.20 -22.55 14.48
N GLY A 33 -13.21 -22.46 15.34
CA GLY A 33 -13.93 -21.23 15.62
C GLY A 33 -13.02 -20.15 16.21
N SER A 34 -12.19 -20.51 17.21
CA SER A 34 -11.25 -19.58 17.83
C SER A 34 -10.14 -19.14 16.86
N ILE A 35 -9.55 -20.08 16.11
CA ILE A 35 -8.53 -19.78 15.09
C ILE A 35 -9.10 -18.84 14.02
N ARG A 36 -10.35 -19.04 13.60
CA ARG A 36 -10.99 -18.15 12.63
C ARG A 36 -11.15 -16.74 13.19
N ALA A 37 -11.52 -16.59 14.45
CA ALA A 37 -11.64 -15.29 15.10
C ALA A 37 -10.28 -14.58 15.18
N GLU A 38 -9.23 -15.30 15.62
CA GLU A 38 -7.86 -14.78 15.69
C GLU A 38 -7.34 -14.34 14.31
N ILE A 39 -7.61 -15.12 13.25
CA ILE A 39 -7.23 -14.78 11.87
C ILE A 39 -7.92 -13.49 11.41
N ILE A 40 -9.20 -13.29 11.75
CA ILE A 40 -9.94 -12.09 11.38
C ILE A 40 -9.35 -10.87 12.09
N GLU A 41 -9.11 -10.96 13.39
CA GLU A 41 -8.49 -9.90 14.20
C GLU A 41 -7.10 -9.53 13.68
N HIS A 42 -6.22 -10.51 13.47
CA HIS A 42 -4.87 -10.27 12.95
C HIS A 42 -4.88 -9.66 11.55
N LYS A 43 -5.88 -9.96 10.72
CA LYS A 43 -6.03 -9.35 9.39
C LYS A 43 -6.35 -7.86 9.51
N GLU A 44 -7.21 -7.47 10.45
CA GLU A 44 -7.56 -6.07 10.68
C GLU A 44 -6.36 -5.27 11.20
N ASP A 45 -5.60 -5.82 12.15
CA ASP A 45 -4.37 -5.21 12.66
C ASP A 45 -3.31 -5.00 11.56
N VAL A 46 -3.12 -6.00 10.69
CA VAL A 46 -2.20 -5.89 9.54
C VAL A 46 -2.65 -4.81 8.56
N GLN A 47 -3.96 -4.69 8.31
CA GLN A 47 -4.48 -3.63 7.43
C GLN A 47 -4.26 -2.24 8.03
N MET A 48 -4.47 -2.08 9.33
CA MET A 48 -4.24 -0.83 10.05
C MET A 48 -2.76 -0.45 10.04
N MET A 49 -1.87 -1.39 10.38
CA MET A 49 -0.41 -1.16 10.32
C MET A 49 0.06 -0.81 8.90
N LEU A 50 -0.50 -1.44 7.87
CA LEU A 50 -0.14 -1.13 6.48
C LEU A 50 -0.51 0.31 6.11
N GLN A 51 -1.62 0.82 6.64
CA GLN A 51 -2.05 2.19 6.41
C GLN A 51 -1.15 3.19 7.17
N GLU A 52 -0.81 2.90 8.44
CA GLU A 52 0.13 3.72 9.21
C GLU A 52 1.53 3.75 8.58
N VAL A 53 2.00 2.62 8.04
CA VAL A 53 3.26 2.57 7.29
C VAL A 53 3.16 3.38 6.00
N ARG A 54 2.03 3.33 5.27
CA ARG A 54 1.84 4.15 4.06
C ARG A 54 1.84 5.65 4.36
N ASP A 55 1.30 6.05 5.50
CA ASP A 55 1.22 7.45 5.91
C ASP A 55 2.55 7.96 6.51
N SER A 56 3.32 7.07 7.13
CA SER A 56 4.63 7.40 7.73
C SER A 56 5.82 7.24 6.79
N VAL A 57 5.69 6.45 5.72
CA VAL A 57 6.79 6.19 4.79
C VAL A 57 6.82 7.25 3.68
N THR A 58 7.89 8.02 3.71
CA THR A 58 8.36 8.89 2.63
C THR A 58 8.66 8.10 1.35
N LEU A 59 8.77 8.76 0.20
CA LEU A 59 9.03 8.10 -1.09
C LEU A 59 10.23 7.13 -1.05
N THR A 60 10.09 5.99 -1.70
CA THR A 60 11.21 5.08 -1.98
C THR A 60 12.20 5.71 -2.98
N ASP A 61 13.42 5.18 -3.06
CA ASP A 61 14.42 5.68 -4.02
C ASP A 61 13.94 5.59 -5.48
N ALA A 62 13.23 4.51 -5.82
CA ALA A 62 12.65 4.32 -7.15
C ALA A 62 11.59 5.39 -7.45
N GLU A 63 10.72 5.70 -6.49
CA GLU A 63 9.71 6.76 -6.62
C GLU A 63 10.38 8.14 -6.70
N CYS A 64 11.41 8.41 -5.89
CA CYS A 64 12.20 9.64 -5.98
C CYS A 64 12.79 9.82 -7.39
N TYR A 65 13.33 8.76 -7.99
CA TYR A 65 13.84 8.81 -9.36
C TYR A 65 12.74 9.14 -10.37
N GLN A 66 11.55 8.55 -10.21
CA GLN A 66 10.41 8.85 -11.08
C GLN A 66 9.97 10.32 -10.97
N VAL A 67 9.89 10.88 -9.75
CA VAL A 67 9.59 12.30 -9.56
C VAL A 67 10.65 13.18 -10.24
N GLN A 68 11.94 12.89 -10.04
CA GLN A 68 13.02 13.65 -10.69
C GLN A 68 12.92 13.59 -12.21
N GLN A 69 12.63 12.41 -12.78
CA GLN A 69 12.49 12.22 -14.21
C GLN A 69 11.25 12.96 -14.75
N ALA A 70 10.12 12.92 -14.05
CA ALA A 70 8.93 13.67 -14.40
C ALA A 70 9.21 15.18 -14.46
N VAL A 71 9.88 15.74 -13.45
CA VAL A 71 10.27 17.17 -13.46
C VAL A 71 11.23 17.46 -14.61
N LYS A 72 12.20 16.59 -14.89
CA LYS A 72 13.13 16.76 -16.01
C LYS A 72 12.39 16.80 -17.35
N LEU A 73 11.47 15.86 -17.60
CA LEU A 73 10.69 15.80 -18.83
C LEU A 73 9.79 17.01 -18.96
N LYS A 74 9.04 17.36 -17.90
CA LYS A 74 8.13 18.51 -17.94
C LYS A 74 8.86 19.82 -18.16
N THR A 75 9.99 20.04 -17.49
CA THR A 75 10.79 21.26 -17.69
C THR A 75 11.31 21.37 -19.11
N ALA A 76 11.78 20.27 -19.71
CA ALA A 76 12.21 20.25 -21.10
C ALA A 76 11.06 20.56 -22.07
N GLU A 77 9.87 19.98 -21.85
CA GLU A 77 8.65 20.25 -22.60
C GLU A 77 8.28 21.74 -22.51
N LEU A 78 8.12 22.28 -21.30
CA LEU A 78 7.73 23.67 -21.05
C LEU A 78 8.67 24.66 -21.71
N THR A 79 9.98 24.42 -21.61
CA THR A 79 10.97 25.28 -22.25
C THR A 79 10.92 25.15 -23.75
N LYS A 80 10.91 23.94 -24.33
CA LYS A 80 10.84 23.76 -25.80
C LYS A 80 9.63 24.45 -26.44
N HIS A 81 8.46 24.39 -25.82
CA HIS A 81 7.26 25.06 -26.34
C HIS A 81 7.37 26.60 -26.36
N ARG A 82 8.12 27.19 -25.43
CA ARG A 82 8.19 28.65 -25.23
C ARG A 82 9.45 29.28 -25.82
N PHE A 83 10.40 28.47 -26.30
CA PHE A 83 11.72 28.94 -26.64
C PHE A 83 11.93 29.12 -28.15
N LYS A 84 12.14 30.38 -28.57
CA LYS A 84 12.58 30.75 -29.91
C LYS A 84 14.01 31.32 -29.80
N GLU A 85 14.99 30.43 -30.02
CA GLU A 85 16.44 30.65 -30.25
C GLU A 85 17.25 31.54 -29.28
N SER A 86 17.95 30.91 -28.32
CA SER A 86 19.42 30.90 -28.13
C SER A 86 19.83 29.93 -27.01
N ASP A 87 20.75 28.99 -27.23
CA ASP A 87 21.02 27.88 -26.28
C ASP A 87 21.42 28.31 -24.86
N LEU A 88 22.02 29.50 -24.69
CA LEU A 88 22.36 30.07 -23.38
C LEU A 88 21.11 30.39 -22.55
N LYS A 89 20.07 30.97 -23.17
CA LYS A 89 18.82 31.30 -22.47
C LYS A 89 17.96 30.04 -22.20
N PHE A 90 18.20 28.94 -22.91
CA PHE A 90 17.43 27.71 -22.76
C PHE A 90 17.71 27.06 -21.41
N ASN A 91 19.00 26.85 -21.11
CA ASN A 91 19.43 26.21 -19.85
C ASN A 91 19.01 27.05 -18.63
N GLU A 92 19.08 28.38 -18.73
CA GLU A 92 18.60 29.28 -17.68
C GLU A 92 17.09 29.14 -17.45
N MET A 93 16.30 29.06 -18.53
CA MET A 93 14.85 28.90 -18.45
C MET A 93 14.45 27.53 -17.90
N VAL A 94 15.12 26.44 -18.31
CA VAL A 94 14.96 25.10 -17.72
C VAL A 94 15.24 25.14 -16.23
N GLY A 95 16.35 25.78 -15.82
CA GLY A 95 16.72 25.93 -14.42
C GLY A 95 15.70 26.74 -13.61
N LYS A 96 15.08 27.77 -14.22
CA LYS A 96 14.01 28.55 -13.60
C LYS A 96 12.75 27.70 -13.39
N TYR A 97 12.24 27.03 -14.43
CA TYR A 97 11.05 26.19 -14.32
C TYR A 97 11.26 25.00 -13.39
N ARG A 98 12.43 24.37 -13.41
CA ARG A 98 12.75 23.28 -12.48
C ARG A 98 12.66 23.73 -11.03
N ARG A 99 13.27 24.88 -10.69
CA ARG A 99 13.20 25.45 -9.33
C ARG A 99 11.78 25.80 -8.93
N LEU A 100 10.98 26.34 -9.86
CA LEU A 100 9.59 26.68 -9.62
C LEU A 100 8.75 25.43 -9.31
N ILE A 101 8.84 24.39 -10.15
CA ILE A 101 8.13 23.11 -9.94
C ILE A 101 8.50 22.53 -8.57
N TRP A 102 9.78 22.46 -8.22
CA TRP A 102 10.19 21.94 -6.91
C TRP A 102 9.67 22.76 -5.74
N SER A 103 9.66 24.09 -5.87
CA SER A 103 9.11 24.97 -4.84
C SER A 103 7.61 24.73 -4.65
N LYS A 104 6.85 24.62 -5.75
CA LYS A 104 5.39 24.47 -5.70
C LYS A 104 4.96 23.06 -5.34
N LEU A 105 5.70 22.03 -5.73
CA LEU A 105 5.50 20.66 -5.27
C LEU A 105 5.63 20.61 -3.74
N LYS A 106 6.73 21.13 -3.19
CA LYS A 106 6.96 21.16 -1.75
C LYS A 106 5.88 21.95 -0.99
N GLN A 107 5.44 23.07 -1.56
CA GLN A 107 4.38 23.88 -0.97
C GLN A 107 3.04 23.14 -0.98
N ARG A 108 2.69 22.46 -2.08
CA ARG A 108 1.43 21.72 -2.24
C ARG A 108 1.30 20.56 -1.25
N PHE A 109 2.40 19.84 -1.02
CA PHE A 109 2.42 18.68 -0.13
C PHE A 109 2.95 19.01 1.27
N GLU A 110 3.18 20.30 1.57
CA GLU A 110 3.64 20.78 2.88
C GLU A 110 4.94 20.12 3.39
N VAL A 111 5.88 19.83 2.48
CA VAL A 111 7.13 19.11 2.79
C VAL A 111 8.39 19.96 2.57
N ALA A 112 9.40 19.75 3.41
CA ALA A 112 10.70 20.42 3.28
C ALA A 112 11.52 19.94 2.06
N LYS A 113 11.38 18.66 1.69
CA LYS A 113 12.06 18.00 0.57
C LYS A 113 11.06 17.17 -0.22
N TYR A 114 11.22 17.08 -1.54
CA TYR A 114 10.31 16.28 -2.38
C TYR A 114 10.35 14.78 -2.03
N SER A 115 11.47 14.27 -1.52
CA SER A 115 11.58 12.89 -1.06
C SER A 115 10.70 12.61 0.15
N HIS A 116 10.30 13.64 0.90
CA HIS A 116 9.42 13.49 2.07
C HIS A 116 7.93 13.50 1.70
N VAL A 117 7.57 13.60 0.42
CA VAL A 117 6.19 13.36 -0.01
C VAL A 117 5.80 11.96 0.48
N ARG A 118 4.63 11.84 1.11
CA ARG A 118 4.15 10.55 1.59
C ARG A 118 3.87 9.66 0.40
N ARG A 119 4.11 8.36 0.57
CA ARG A 119 3.94 7.41 -0.52
C ARG A 119 2.50 7.34 -1.05
N ILE A 120 1.51 7.58 -0.19
CA ILE A 120 0.09 7.68 -0.59
C ILE A 120 -0.16 8.84 -1.58
N ASP A 121 0.58 9.94 -1.45
CA ASP A 121 0.45 11.14 -2.27
C ASP A 121 1.32 11.08 -3.54
N PHE A 122 2.00 9.95 -3.80
CA PHE A 122 2.94 9.82 -4.91
C PHE A 122 2.26 10.02 -6.28
N ALA A 123 1.10 9.42 -6.49
CA ALA A 123 0.36 9.54 -7.75
C ALA A 123 -0.02 11.01 -8.01
N ASP A 124 -0.58 11.68 -6.99
CA ASP A 124 -0.95 13.09 -7.04
C ASP A 124 0.25 14.00 -7.30
N ALA A 125 1.42 13.66 -6.74
CA ALA A 125 2.67 14.39 -6.97
C ALA A 125 3.12 14.29 -8.43
N ILE A 126 3.02 13.11 -9.05
CA ILE A 126 3.32 12.90 -10.46
C ILE A 126 2.33 13.66 -11.35
N GLU A 127 1.04 13.57 -11.04
CA GLU A 127 -0.01 14.28 -11.78
C GLU A 127 0.20 15.79 -11.74
N PHE A 128 0.47 16.34 -10.55
CA PHE A 128 0.80 17.75 -10.37
C PHE A 128 1.96 18.19 -11.28
N ILE A 129 3.02 17.38 -11.38
CA ILE A 129 4.17 17.69 -12.24
C ILE A 129 3.79 17.63 -13.72
N GLN A 130 3.02 16.63 -14.14
CA GLN A 130 2.62 16.45 -15.54
C GLN A 130 1.74 17.60 -16.05
N PHE A 131 0.82 18.08 -15.22
CA PHE A 131 -0.08 19.17 -15.57
C PHE A 131 0.44 20.56 -15.17
N PHE A 132 1.63 20.65 -14.59
CA PHE A 132 2.20 21.93 -14.15
C PHE A 132 2.28 22.96 -15.28
N GLN A 133 1.67 24.13 -15.08
CA GLN A 133 1.85 25.31 -15.91
C GLN A 133 2.48 26.44 -15.09
N PRO A 134 3.58 27.05 -15.54
CA PRO A 134 4.19 28.18 -14.84
C PRO A 134 3.25 29.37 -14.63
N GLU A 135 2.31 29.59 -15.55
CA GLU A 135 1.37 30.72 -15.55
C GLU A 135 0.42 30.73 -14.35
N ASP A 136 0.15 29.56 -13.74
CA ASP A 136 -0.69 29.47 -12.54
C ASP A 136 0.01 30.02 -11.28
N TYR A 137 1.30 30.37 -11.38
CA TYR A 137 2.17 30.66 -10.25
C TYR A 137 3.06 31.90 -10.43
N ILE A 138 2.90 32.64 -11.53
CA ILE A 138 3.67 33.83 -11.88
C ILE A 138 2.77 35.07 -11.83
#